data_AF-A0A956GJ46-F1
#
_entry.id   AF-A0A956GJ46-F1
#
_cell.length_a   1.000
_cell.length_b   1.000
_cell.length_c   1.000
_cell.angle_alpha   90.00
_cell.angle_beta   90.00
_cell.angle_gamma   90.00
#
_symmetry.space_group_name_H-M   'P 1'
#
loop_
_entity.id
_entity.type
_entity.pdbx_description
1 polymer ?
#
loop_
_entity_poly.entity_id
_entity_poly.type
_entity_poly.pdbx_seq_one_letter_code
_entity_poly.pdbx_strand_id
1 'polypeptide(L)'
;ACDDNSGTDHADSYLVLTDVAAGRYVVVLDSASATSGAYTLDVHGVIAEGAACDPALDASGLFRCVASAYCGGTPGAETCLPLACANGLDDDGDGKIDAMDPGCLSQGDDSEVDPATLPACANGGDDDGDGLADYPDDNGCRNAADPLELLCAESSGLPELTVARTAGSTAGAGDNFTPGCATSSAAPERAYQVTIPGAMTSLSFDVSYPVTSGAYNRVIYVRRDDCATDVACSDSPEQVTLSNAAAGTYFVFVDGAGTAEGSYVLGVSGTIAAGAACDPMQIQAGMFACAGALACVDNVCQ
;
A
#
# COMPACT_ATOMS: atom_id res chain seq x y z
N ALA A 1 11.74 11.50 29.69
CA ALA A 1 11.18 10.24 30.22
C ALA A 1 12.26 9.16 30.17
N CYS A 2 12.02 7.97 30.72
CA CYS A 2 12.97 6.87 30.81
C CYS A 2 12.19 5.56 30.70
N ASP A 3 12.73 4.59 29.97
CA ASP A 3 12.23 3.22 29.92
C ASP A 3 13.44 2.27 30.00
N ASP A 4 13.33 1.25 30.85
CA ASP A 4 14.38 0.26 31.07
C ASP A 4 13.91 -1.20 30.90
N ASN A 5 12.71 -1.44 30.33
CA ASN A 5 12.21 -2.80 30.06
C ASN A 5 10.84 -2.88 29.36
N SER A 6 10.77 -3.58 28.22
CA SER A 6 9.58 -4.32 27.79
C SER A 6 9.81 -5.82 27.56
N GLY A 7 10.60 -6.50 28.41
CA GLY A 7 10.74 -7.97 28.32
C GLY A 7 11.66 -8.62 29.36
N THR A 8 11.51 -9.95 29.57
CA THR A 8 12.38 -10.79 30.44
C THR A 8 13.78 -11.04 29.86
N ASP A 9 14.00 -10.61 28.62
CA ASP A 9 15.21 -10.76 27.83
C ASP A 9 16.04 -9.46 27.71
N HIS A 10 15.55 -8.32 28.24
CA HIS A 10 16.24 -7.01 28.23
C HIS A 10 16.76 -6.59 26.85
N ALA A 11 16.07 -6.99 25.77
CA ALA A 11 16.53 -6.79 24.40
C ALA A 11 16.07 -5.46 23.79
N ASP A 12 15.10 -4.78 24.40
CA ASP A 12 14.46 -3.57 23.89
C ASP A 12 14.21 -2.53 25.01
N SER A 13 14.40 -1.25 24.66
CA SER A 13 14.01 -0.09 25.47
C SER A 13 13.32 0.90 24.54
N TYR A 14 12.10 1.30 24.87
CA TYR A 14 11.23 2.03 23.98
C TYR A 14 10.52 3.18 24.71
N LEU A 15 10.59 4.37 24.11
CA LEU A 15 9.99 5.56 24.69
C LEU A 15 9.05 6.24 23.70
N VAL A 16 7.79 6.35 24.09
CA VAL A 16 6.82 7.21 23.39
C VAL A 16 6.64 8.49 24.17
N LEU A 17 6.84 9.62 23.50
CA LEU A 17 6.49 10.93 24.02
C LEU A 17 5.34 11.47 23.17
N THR A 18 4.31 11.98 23.84
CA THR A 18 3.21 12.71 23.20
C THR A 18 3.36 14.20 23.48
N ASP A 19 2.77 15.05 22.63
CA ASP A 19 2.77 16.52 22.80
C ASP A 19 4.17 17.11 22.99
N VAL A 20 5.13 16.61 22.20
CA VAL A 20 6.54 17.00 22.29
C VAL A 20 6.72 18.42 21.81
N ALA A 21 7.15 19.32 22.71
CA ALA A 21 7.44 20.70 22.35
C ALA A 21 8.65 20.79 21.39
N ALA A 22 8.63 21.77 20.49
CA ALA A 22 9.79 22.05 19.65
C ALA A 22 11.01 22.43 20.53
N GLY A 23 12.14 21.78 20.28
CA GLY A 23 13.34 22.03 21.06
C GLY A 23 14.43 20.99 20.81
N ARG A 24 15.57 21.20 21.45
CA ARG A 24 16.67 20.24 21.40
C ARG A 24 16.49 19.19 22.50
N TYR A 25 16.39 17.95 22.08
CA TYR A 25 16.37 16.80 22.98
C TYR A 25 17.72 16.10 22.93
N VAL A 26 18.07 15.48 24.06
CA VAL A 26 19.25 14.62 24.16
C VAL A 26 18.74 13.24 24.53
N VAL A 27 18.98 12.26 23.65
CA VAL A 27 18.73 10.86 23.95
C VAL A 27 19.99 10.32 24.62
N VAL A 28 19.83 9.80 25.83
CA VAL A 28 20.92 9.20 26.60
C VAL A 28 20.63 7.72 26.72
N LEU A 29 21.53 6.90 26.18
CA LEU A 29 21.49 5.46 26.33
C LEU A 29 22.52 5.08 27.40
N ASP A 30 22.07 4.33 28.39
CA ASP A 30 22.91 3.80 29.45
C ASP A 30 22.57 2.34 29.71
N SER A 31 23.54 1.59 30.21
CA SER A 31 23.36 0.22 30.64
C SER A 31 22.84 0.19 32.07
N ALA A 32 21.79 -0.59 32.35
CA ALA A 32 21.27 -0.78 33.71
C ALA A 32 22.27 -1.44 34.69
N SER A 33 23.40 -1.93 34.18
CA SER A 33 24.50 -2.53 34.96
C SER A 33 25.85 -2.09 34.39
N ALA A 34 26.97 -2.46 35.00
CA ALA A 34 28.31 -2.05 34.53
C ALA A 34 28.79 -2.82 33.27
N THR A 35 27.88 -3.09 32.33
CA THR A 35 28.12 -3.82 31.08
C THR A 35 28.06 -2.87 29.87
N SER A 36 28.62 -3.26 28.73
CA SER A 36 28.54 -2.47 27.50
C SER A 36 28.35 -3.38 26.29
N GLY A 37 27.74 -2.86 25.22
CA GLY A 37 27.43 -3.59 24.00
C GLY A 37 27.07 -2.67 22.85
N ALA A 38 26.94 -3.24 21.64
CA ALA A 38 26.43 -2.51 20.48
C ALA A 38 24.92 -2.29 20.61
N TYR A 39 24.42 -1.21 20.03
CA TYR A 39 23.00 -0.87 19.99
C TYR A 39 22.61 -0.34 18.62
N THR A 40 21.31 -0.41 18.32
CA THR A 40 20.69 0.35 17.24
C THR A 40 19.73 1.32 17.89
N LEU A 41 19.80 2.60 17.50
CA LEU A 41 18.87 3.62 17.96
C LEU A 41 17.89 3.90 16.83
N ASP A 42 16.62 3.60 17.06
CA ASP A 42 15.51 4.00 16.19
C ASP A 42 14.85 5.24 16.80
N VAL A 43 14.76 6.30 16.00
CA VAL A 43 14.06 7.53 16.35
C VAL A 43 13.13 7.84 15.21
N HIS A 44 11.85 7.92 15.51
CA HIS A 44 10.85 8.42 14.60
C HIS A 44 9.87 9.32 15.36
N GLY A 45 9.23 10.23 14.65
CA GLY A 45 8.17 11.06 15.20
C GLY A 45 7.15 11.46 14.16
N VAL A 46 5.96 11.82 14.62
CA VAL A 46 4.88 12.35 13.79
C VAL A 46 4.72 13.84 14.10
N ILE A 47 4.84 14.66 13.06
CA ILE A 47 4.69 16.11 13.10
C ILE A 47 3.22 16.44 12.81
N ALA A 48 2.60 17.22 13.70
CA ALA A 48 1.21 17.62 13.53
C ALA A 48 1.00 18.50 12.29
N GLU A 49 -0.20 18.44 11.71
CA GLU A 49 -0.61 19.33 10.62
C GLU A 49 -0.41 20.81 10.98
N GLY A 50 0.09 21.59 10.03
CA GLY A 50 0.42 23.01 10.17
C GLY A 50 1.68 23.32 11.00
N ALA A 51 2.30 22.32 11.64
CA ALA A 51 3.55 22.54 12.35
C ALA A 51 4.74 22.61 11.38
N ALA A 52 5.80 23.31 11.80
CA ALA A 52 7.03 23.41 11.03
C ALA A 52 7.65 22.03 10.83
N CYS A 53 8.07 21.75 9.60
CA CYS A 53 8.70 20.50 9.21
C CYS A 53 10.04 20.77 8.52
N ASP A 54 10.86 19.73 8.40
CA ASP A 54 12.12 19.77 7.65
C ASP A 54 12.04 18.69 6.56
N PRO A 55 12.10 19.05 5.27
CA PRO A 55 11.95 18.09 4.17
C PRO A 55 12.97 16.95 4.22
N ALA A 56 14.19 17.17 4.72
CA ALA A 56 15.19 16.12 4.84
C ALA A 56 14.87 15.14 5.97
N LEU A 57 14.27 15.62 7.07
CA LEU A 57 13.83 14.75 8.16
C LEU A 57 12.58 13.95 7.79
N ASP A 58 11.69 14.55 7.00
CA ASP A 58 10.51 13.88 6.44
C ASP A 58 10.90 12.79 5.44
N ALA A 59 11.75 13.12 4.46
CA ALA A 59 12.25 12.16 3.47
C ALA A 59 13.09 11.01 4.08
N SER A 60 13.84 11.28 5.16
CA SER A 60 14.57 10.21 5.88
C SER A 60 13.67 9.35 6.75
N GLY A 61 12.42 9.77 6.97
CA GLY A 61 11.47 9.11 7.85
C GLY A 61 11.72 9.30 9.34
N LEU A 62 12.70 10.14 9.71
CA LEU A 62 13.03 10.44 11.11
C LEU A 62 11.93 11.25 11.77
N PHE A 63 11.33 12.21 11.07
CA PHE A 63 10.16 12.93 11.53
C PHE A 63 9.23 13.16 10.35
N ARG A 64 8.10 12.47 10.34
CA ARG A 64 7.13 12.53 9.25
C ARG A 64 5.95 13.38 9.61
N CYS A 65 5.36 14.09 8.66
CA CYS A 65 4.04 14.67 8.87
C CYS A 65 2.99 13.58 9.21
N VAL A 66 1.86 13.99 9.81
CA VAL A 66 0.68 13.11 9.95
C VAL A 66 0.30 12.53 8.59
N ALA A 67 -0.31 11.34 8.57
CA ALA A 67 -0.60 10.62 7.32
C ALA A 67 -1.45 11.39 6.29
N SER A 68 -2.16 12.44 6.71
CA SER A 68 -2.95 13.33 5.85
C SER A 68 -2.20 14.57 5.37
N ALA A 69 -0.89 14.66 5.59
CA ALA A 69 -0.09 15.84 5.29
C ALA A 69 1.30 15.48 4.78
N TYR A 70 1.86 16.36 3.96
CA TYR A 70 3.25 16.30 3.48
C TYR A 70 4.04 17.52 3.94
N CYS A 71 5.36 17.42 3.98
CA CYS A 71 6.21 18.54 4.33
C CYS A 71 6.44 19.45 3.12
N GLY A 72 5.81 20.62 3.10
CA GLY A 72 5.84 21.52 1.94
C GLY A 72 5.78 23.01 2.30
N GLY A 73 5.81 23.85 1.27
CA GLY A 73 5.72 25.31 1.38
C GLY A 73 6.99 26.05 0.98
N THR A 74 7.17 27.27 1.47
CA THR A 74 8.31 28.11 1.11
C THR A 74 9.60 27.59 1.75
N PRO A 75 10.73 27.51 1.00
CA PRO A 75 12.00 27.05 1.55
C PRO A 75 12.43 27.80 2.82
N GLY A 76 12.68 27.07 3.90
CA GLY A 76 13.03 27.60 5.23
C GLY A 76 11.84 28.03 6.10
N ALA A 77 10.61 27.79 5.65
CA ALA A 77 9.37 27.98 6.39
C ALA A 77 8.34 26.89 6.05
N GLU A 78 8.83 25.68 5.79
CA GLU A 78 8.03 24.51 5.46
C GLU A 78 7.18 24.09 6.66
N THR A 79 5.97 23.63 6.34
CA THR A 79 5.02 23.12 7.33
C THR A 79 4.36 21.85 6.81
N CYS A 80 3.79 21.05 7.70
CA CYS A 80 2.94 19.94 7.30
C CYS A 80 1.64 20.49 6.68
N LEU A 81 1.55 20.45 5.35
CA LEU A 81 0.39 20.91 4.58
C LEU A 81 -0.51 19.71 4.26
N PRO A 82 -1.84 19.87 4.21
CA PRO A 82 -2.74 18.82 3.74
C PRO A 82 -2.32 18.32 2.35
N LEU A 83 -2.44 17.01 2.12
CA LEU A 83 -2.26 16.40 0.80
C LEU A 83 -3.34 16.92 -0.15
N ALA A 84 -2.95 17.32 -1.36
CA ALA A 84 -3.86 17.97 -2.31
C ALA A 84 -5.06 17.04 -2.62
N CYS A 85 -4.75 15.78 -2.90
CA CYS A 85 -5.73 14.76 -3.29
C CYS A 85 -6.61 14.20 -2.15
N ALA A 86 -6.59 14.81 -0.96
CA ALA A 86 -7.38 14.40 0.19
C ALA A 86 -7.80 15.56 1.09
N ASN A 87 -7.75 16.81 0.60
CA ASN A 87 -8.05 17.99 1.41
C ASN A 87 -9.44 18.60 1.14
N GLY A 88 -10.18 18.10 0.15
CA GLY A 88 -11.52 18.58 -0.19
C GLY A 88 -11.54 19.90 -0.97
N LEU A 89 -10.42 20.31 -1.56
CA LEU A 89 -10.26 21.50 -2.38
C LEU A 89 -9.93 21.11 -3.82
N ASP A 90 -10.03 22.10 -4.71
CA ASP A 90 -9.60 22.06 -6.11
C ASP A 90 -8.30 22.88 -6.14
N ASP A 91 -7.16 22.22 -5.97
CA ASP A 91 -5.85 22.84 -5.79
C ASP A 91 -5.22 23.31 -7.11
N ASP A 92 -5.61 22.73 -8.24
CA ASP A 92 -5.10 23.09 -9.56
C ASP A 92 -6.05 24.02 -10.36
N GLY A 93 -7.30 24.13 -9.94
CA GLY A 93 -8.30 25.07 -10.42
C GLY A 93 -9.06 24.61 -11.68
N ASP A 94 -9.04 23.32 -12.01
CA ASP A 94 -9.71 22.76 -13.17
C ASP A 94 -11.21 22.41 -12.92
N GLY A 95 -11.64 22.46 -11.66
CA GLY A 95 -13.00 22.18 -11.20
C GLY A 95 -13.24 20.73 -10.76
N LYS A 96 -12.21 19.90 -10.70
CA LYS A 96 -12.20 18.58 -10.06
C LYS A 96 -11.59 18.68 -8.66
N ILE A 97 -11.88 17.68 -7.83
CA ILE A 97 -11.56 17.69 -6.40
C ILE A 97 -11.19 16.27 -6.00
N ASP A 98 -10.04 16.09 -5.35
CA ASP A 98 -9.57 14.84 -4.75
C ASP A 98 -9.74 13.63 -5.70
N ALA A 99 -10.53 12.61 -5.30
CA ALA A 99 -10.74 11.40 -6.08
C ALA A 99 -11.47 11.63 -7.44
N MET A 100 -12.10 12.79 -7.65
CA MET A 100 -12.68 13.17 -8.95
C MET A 100 -11.66 13.82 -9.89
N ASP A 101 -10.46 14.08 -9.38
CA ASP A 101 -9.36 14.73 -10.08
C ASP A 101 -8.44 13.69 -10.77
N PRO A 102 -8.20 13.82 -12.09
CA PRO A 102 -7.32 12.91 -12.83
C PRO A 102 -5.82 13.03 -12.47
N GLY A 103 -5.42 14.12 -11.81
CA GLY A 103 -4.10 14.30 -11.19
C GLY A 103 -3.91 13.51 -9.89
N CYS A 104 -4.96 12.94 -9.31
CA CYS A 104 -4.94 12.28 -8.00
C CYS A 104 -4.91 10.76 -8.04
N LEU A 105 -3.73 10.17 -8.32
CA LEU A 105 -3.56 8.71 -8.35
C LEU A 105 -3.88 8.09 -7.00
N SER A 106 -3.56 8.77 -5.91
CA SER A 106 -3.84 8.34 -4.54
C SER A 106 -4.23 9.52 -3.63
N GLN A 107 -4.92 9.22 -2.52
CA GLN A 107 -5.12 10.21 -1.45
C GLN A 107 -3.81 10.66 -0.78
N GLY A 108 -2.70 9.96 -1.07
CA GLY A 108 -1.34 10.23 -0.62
C GLY A 108 -0.63 11.32 -1.43
N ASP A 109 -1.22 11.79 -2.54
CA ASP A 109 -0.57 12.69 -3.49
C ASP A 109 -0.68 14.16 -3.05
N ASP A 110 0.40 14.91 -3.27
CA ASP A 110 0.53 16.32 -2.85
C ASP A 110 0.20 17.33 -3.95
N SER A 111 -0.27 16.86 -5.11
CA SER A 111 -0.59 17.67 -6.29
C SER A 111 -1.77 17.07 -7.06
N GLU A 112 -2.70 17.91 -7.49
CA GLU A 112 -3.82 17.57 -8.38
C GLU A 112 -3.52 17.94 -9.85
N VAL A 113 -2.25 17.97 -10.26
CA VAL A 113 -1.93 18.43 -11.62
C VAL A 113 -2.25 17.33 -12.62
N ASP A 114 -3.19 17.64 -13.51
CA ASP A 114 -3.63 16.75 -14.57
C ASP A 114 -2.48 16.15 -15.42
N PRO A 115 -2.50 14.83 -15.69
CA PRO A 115 -1.57 14.22 -16.61
C PRO A 115 -1.84 14.70 -18.06
N ALA A 116 -0.78 14.77 -18.87
CA ALA A 116 -0.89 15.23 -20.26
C ALA A 116 -1.81 14.37 -21.15
N THR A 117 -2.01 13.11 -20.76
CA THR A 117 -2.99 12.20 -21.33
C THR A 117 -3.89 11.74 -20.20
N LEU A 118 -5.19 12.00 -20.33
CA LEU A 118 -6.16 11.61 -19.32
C LEU A 118 -6.18 10.08 -19.14
N PRO A 119 -6.29 9.59 -17.90
CA PRO A 119 -6.46 8.17 -17.58
C PRO A 119 -7.77 7.62 -18.16
N ALA A 120 -7.87 6.30 -18.29
CA ALA A 120 -9.09 5.64 -18.80
C ALA A 120 -10.34 6.13 -18.06
N CYS A 121 -10.26 6.17 -16.73
CA CYS A 121 -11.34 6.58 -15.84
C CYS A 121 -11.69 8.07 -15.81
N ALA A 122 -11.08 8.90 -16.67
CA ALA A 122 -11.44 10.31 -16.83
C ALA A 122 -11.37 10.79 -18.29
N ASN A 123 -11.22 9.91 -19.27
CA ASN A 123 -11.03 10.30 -20.67
C ASN A 123 -12.34 10.50 -21.45
N GLY A 124 -13.50 10.20 -20.87
CA GLY A 124 -14.79 10.38 -21.52
C GLY A 124 -15.29 9.15 -22.29
N GLY A 125 -14.64 7.99 -22.18
CA GLY A 125 -14.88 6.82 -23.01
C GLY A 125 -14.98 5.54 -22.19
N ASP A 126 -15.94 4.69 -22.57
CA ASP A 126 -16.12 3.31 -22.10
C ASP A 126 -15.00 2.40 -22.66
N ASP A 127 -13.82 2.42 -22.03
CA ASP A 127 -12.63 1.69 -22.45
C ASP A 127 -12.72 0.18 -22.19
N ASP A 128 -13.60 -0.28 -21.29
CA ASP A 128 -13.83 -1.71 -21.03
C ASP A 128 -15.10 -2.30 -21.67
N GLY A 129 -16.00 -1.46 -22.16
CA GLY A 129 -17.19 -1.84 -22.90
C GLY A 129 -18.36 -2.32 -22.05
N ASP A 130 -18.40 -2.00 -20.75
CA ASP A 130 -19.50 -2.36 -19.85
C ASP A 130 -20.74 -1.43 -19.98
N GLY A 131 -20.58 -0.29 -20.66
CA GLY A 131 -21.60 0.72 -20.90
C GLY A 131 -21.60 1.89 -19.90
N LEU A 132 -20.67 1.92 -18.95
CA LEU A 132 -20.26 3.05 -18.13
C LEU A 132 -18.98 3.65 -18.77
N ALA A 133 -18.38 4.72 -18.24
CA ALA A 133 -17.36 5.44 -19.01
C ALA A 133 -16.26 6.11 -18.18
N ASP A 134 -16.56 6.57 -16.97
CA ASP A 134 -15.57 7.27 -16.15
C ASP A 134 -16.00 7.27 -14.68
N TYR A 135 -15.07 7.57 -13.79
CA TYR A 135 -15.40 7.86 -12.40
C TYR A 135 -16.31 9.10 -12.28
N PRO A 136 -17.33 9.10 -11.41
CA PRO A 136 -17.72 8.06 -10.45
C PRO A 136 -18.82 7.12 -10.97
N ASP A 137 -19.25 7.31 -12.22
CA ASP A 137 -20.39 6.57 -12.79
C ASP A 137 -19.99 5.14 -13.17
N ASP A 138 -18.71 4.94 -13.50
CA ASP A 138 -18.08 3.65 -13.75
C ASP A 138 -17.57 2.99 -12.44
N ASN A 139 -17.95 1.73 -12.23
CA ASN A 139 -17.61 0.97 -11.03
C ASN A 139 -16.26 0.20 -11.12
N GLY A 140 -15.74 0.04 -12.33
CA GLY A 140 -14.39 -0.39 -12.64
C GLY A 140 -13.35 0.71 -12.36
N CYS A 141 -13.79 1.96 -12.20
CA CYS A 141 -12.95 3.10 -11.83
C CYS A 141 -12.93 3.37 -10.31
N ARG A 142 -11.73 3.46 -9.73
CA ARG A 142 -11.57 3.76 -8.29
C ARG A 142 -11.57 5.25 -7.97
N ASN A 143 -10.96 6.02 -8.87
CA ASN A 143 -10.87 7.47 -8.90
C ASN A 143 -10.68 7.89 -10.36
N ALA A 144 -10.76 9.20 -10.63
CA ALA A 144 -10.56 9.74 -11.97
C ALA A 144 -9.12 9.54 -12.50
N ALA A 145 -8.16 9.37 -11.59
CA ALA A 145 -6.76 9.16 -11.95
C ALA A 145 -6.41 7.71 -12.31
N ASP A 146 -7.33 6.75 -12.14
CA ASP A 146 -7.06 5.33 -12.36
C ASP A 146 -6.72 5.11 -13.85
N PRO A 147 -5.50 4.60 -14.17
CA PRO A 147 -5.09 4.39 -15.55
C PRO A 147 -5.91 3.33 -16.28
N LEU A 148 -6.74 2.56 -15.56
CA LEU A 148 -7.49 1.44 -16.09
C LEU A 148 -8.95 1.52 -15.64
N GLU A 149 -9.86 1.63 -16.59
CA GLU A 149 -11.29 1.37 -16.41
C GLU A 149 -11.50 -0.12 -16.62
N LEU A 150 -11.76 -0.89 -15.55
CA LEU A 150 -11.78 -2.35 -15.63
C LEU A 150 -12.94 -2.96 -14.85
N LEU A 151 -13.82 -3.61 -15.59
CA LEU A 151 -14.81 -4.54 -15.07
C LEU A 151 -14.15 -5.86 -14.64
N CYS A 152 -13.97 -6.07 -13.33
CA CYS A 152 -14.33 -7.38 -12.80
C CYS A 152 -15.82 -7.25 -12.45
N ALA A 153 -16.71 -8.03 -13.08
CA ALA A 153 -18.17 -7.89 -12.87
C ALA A 153 -18.63 -8.05 -11.40
N GLU A 154 -17.71 -8.44 -10.51
CA GLU A 154 -17.91 -8.62 -9.07
C GLU A 154 -16.85 -7.84 -8.23
N SER A 155 -16.05 -6.93 -8.82
CA SER A 155 -15.01 -6.15 -8.10
C SER A 155 -15.48 -4.85 -7.46
N SER A 156 -16.73 -4.44 -7.65
CA SER A 156 -17.24 -3.23 -7.02
C SER A 156 -17.13 -3.37 -5.49
N GLY A 157 -16.21 -2.60 -4.88
CA GLY A 157 -15.98 -2.61 -3.43
C GLY A 157 -15.02 -3.70 -2.92
N LEU A 158 -14.11 -4.24 -3.75
CA LEU A 158 -13.03 -5.08 -3.22
C LEU A 158 -12.14 -4.28 -2.24
N PRO A 159 -11.75 -4.89 -1.11
CA PRO A 159 -10.82 -4.25 -0.19
C PRO A 159 -9.44 -4.07 -0.84
N GLU A 160 -8.93 -2.85 -0.78
CA GLU A 160 -7.58 -2.52 -1.21
C GLU A 160 -6.54 -2.96 -0.17
N LEU A 161 -5.45 -3.57 -0.65
CA LEU A 161 -4.31 -3.92 0.18
C LEU A 161 -3.43 -2.69 0.35
N THR A 162 -3.42 -2.16 1.57
CA THR A 162 -2.64 -0.97 1.96
C THR A 162 -1.50 -1.29 2.94
N VAL A 163 -1.35 -2.57 3.33
CA VAL A 163 -0.32 -3.04 4.25
C VAL A 163 0.31 -4.35 3.79
N ALA A 164 1.56 -4.61 4.21
CA ALA A 164 2.31 -5.79 3.81
C ALA A 164 1.71 -7.13 4.26
N ARG A 165 0.83 -7.12 5.27
CA ARG A 165 0.18 -8.31 5.81
C ARG A 165 -1.27 -8.04 6.17
N THR A 166 -2.18 -8.79 5.56
CA THR A 166 -3.61 -8.70 5.80
C THR A 166 -4.12 -10.04 6.34
N ALA A 167 -4.68 -10.04 7.54
CA ALA A 167 -5.35 -11.21 8.10
C ALA A 167 -6.80 -11.28 7.60
N GLY A 168 -7.30 -12.49 7.33
CA GLY A 168 -8.64 -12.70 6.83
C GLY A 168 -9.16 -14.12 7.07
N SER A 169 -10.38 -14.38 6.59
CA SER A 169 -10.98 -15.72 6.58
C SER A 169 -11.88 -15.88 5.36
N THR A 170 -11.76 -17.02 4.70
CA THR A 170 -12.67 -17.42 3.61
C THR A 170 -14.00 -17.92 4.15
N ALA A 171 -14.07 -18.27 5.45
CA ALA A 171 -15.28 -18.83 6.04
C ALA A 171 -16.51 -17.93 5.84
N GLY A 172 -17.55 -18.48 5.21
CA GLY A 172 -18.81 -17.78 4.93
C GLY A 172 -18.75 -16.75 3.79
N ALA A 173 -17.68 -16.74 2.99
CA ALA A 173 -17.65 -15.99 1.73
C ALA A 173 -18.40 -16.72 0.60
N GLY A 174 -18.48 -16.09 -0.58
CA GLY A 174 -19.01 -16.71 -1.79
C GLY A 174 -17.97 -17.60 -2.48
N ASP A 175 -18.44 -18.44 -3.42
CA ASP A 175 -17.62 -19.25 -4.33
C ASP A 175 -17.94 -18.78 -5.76
N ASN A 176 -17.37 -17.63 -6.12
CA ASN A 176 -17.65 -16.86 -7.32
C ASN A 176 -16.51 -16.96 -8.35
N PHE A 177 -15.33 -17.44 -7.96
CA PHE A 177 -14.15 -17.40 -8.80
C PHE A 177 -13.44 -18.75 -8.85
N THR A 178 -13.15 -19.23 -10.07
CA THR A 178 -12.47 -20.52 -10.28
C THR A 178 -10.98 -20.31 -10.60
N PRO A 179 -10.04 -20.75 -9.74
CA PRO A 179 -8.62 -20.81 -10.06
C PRO A 179 -8.31 -21.79 -11.21
N GLY A 180 -7.38 -21.40 -12.08
CA GLY A 180 -6.85 -22.23 -13.16
C GLY A 180 -5.94 -23.36 -12.69
N CYS A 181 -5.43 -23.31 -11.46
CA CYS A 181 -4.52 -24.31 -10.91
C CYS A 181 -5.16 -25.29 -9.91
N ALA A 182 -6.46 -25.19 -9.62
CA ALA A 182 -7.16 -26.17 -8.80
C ALA A 182 -8.15 -26.99 -9.63
N THR A 183 -8.16 -28.32 -9.45
CA THR A 183 -9.09 -29.22 -10.16
C THR A 183 -10.50 -29.23 -9.56
N SER A 184 -10.67 -28.64 -8.37
CA SER A 184 -11.95 -28.40 -7.71
C SER A 184 -11.83 -27.18 -6.79
N SER A 185 -12.54 -26.10 -7.13
CA SER A 185 -12.75 -24.92 -6.30
C SER A 185 -14.25 -24.81 -6.05
N ALA A 186 -14.71 -25.48 -5.00
CA ALA A 186 -16.06 -25.31 -4.47
C ALA A 186 -15.99 -24.71 -3.06
N ALA A 187 -14.86 -24.06 -2.75
CA ALA A 187 -14.57 -23.45 -1.48
C ALA A 187 -14.86 -21.96 -1.62
N PRO A 188 -15.27 -21.31 -0.53
CA PRO A 188 -15.40 -19.87 -0.54
C PRO A 188 -14.07 -19.15 -0.76
N GLU A 189 -14.10 -18.04 -1.48
CA GLU A 189 -12.93 -17.20 -1.72
C GLU A 189 -13.06 -15.77 -1.17
N ARG A 190 -11.91 -15.13 -1.02
CA ARG A 190 -11.78 -13.71 -0.72
C ARG A 190 -10.91 -13.07 -1.78
N ALA A 191 -11.43 -12.03 -2.42
CA ALA A 191 -10.70 -11.22 -3.37
C ALA A 191 -10.24 -9.90 -2.74
N TYR A 192 -9.08 -9.45 -3.18
CA TYR A 192 -8.46 -8.19 -2.81
C TYR A 192 -7.92 -7.51 -4.07
N GLN A 193 -7.72 -6.21 -3.99
CA GLN A 193 -7.05 -5.45 -5.04
C GLN A 193 -5.80 -4.75 -4.53
N VAL A 194 -4.81 -4.55 -5.40
CA VAL A 194 -3.62 -3.75 -5.10
C VAL A 194 -3.14 -3.02 -6.36
N THR A 195 -2.83 -1.74 -6.22
CA THR A 195 -2.22 -0.94 -7.28
C THR A 195 -0.71 -1.01 -7.21
N ILE A 196 -0.08 -1.29 -8.34
CA ILE A 196 1.37 -1.29 -8.47
C ILE A 196 1.78 0.00 -9.21
N PRO A 197 2.44 0.96 -8.53
CA PRO A 197 2.64 2.31 -9.05
C PRO A 197 3.62 2.35 -10.23
N GLY A 198 4.54 1.40 -10.32
CA GLY A 198 5.56 1.34 -11.37
C GLY A 198 6.03 -0.08 -11.64
N ALA A 199 6.79 -0.27 -12.72
CA ALA A 199 7.35 -1.57 -13.06
C ALA A 199 8.20 -2.14 -11.91
N MET A 200 7.98 -3.41 -11.58
CA MET A 200 8.65 -4.12 -10.49
C MET A 200 9.55 -5.23 -11.03
N THR A 201 10.70 -5.44 -10.41
CA THR A 201 11.55 -6.60 -10.69
C THR A 201 10.97 -7.88 -10.09
N SER A 202 10.28 -7.78 -8.96
CA SER A 202 9.53 -8.87 -8.33
C SER A 202 8.25 -8.35 -7.66
N LEU A 203 7.19 -9.16 -7.73
CA LEU A 203 5.95 -8.99 -6.97
C LEU A 203 5.53 -10.37 -6.44
N SER A 204 5.29 -10.47 -5.14
CA SER A 204 4.98 -11.74 -4.47
C SER A 204 3.76 -11.61 -3.58
N PHE A 205 2.90 -12.62 -3.67
CA PHE A 205 1.73 -12.81 -2.82
C PHE A 205 1.86 -14.16 -2.11
N ASP A 206 1.80 -14.14 -0.78
CA ASP A 206 2.14 -15.29 0.06
C ASP A 206 1.04 -15.51 1.09
N VAL A 207 0.36 -16.66 1.00
CA VAL A 207 -0.60 -17.09 2.05
C VAL A 207 -0.07 -18.27 2.83
N SER A 208 1.19 -18.66 2.68
CA SER A 208 1.79 -19.80 3.39
C SER A 208 2.02 -19.54 4.88
N TYR A 209 1.82 -18.31 5.36
CA TYR A 209 2.01 -17.94 6.76
C TYR A 209 1.18 -18.82 7.72
N PRO A 210 1.74 -19.18 8.88
CA PRO A 210 1.05 -20.00 9.86
C PRO A 210 -0.13 -19.25 10.47
N VAL A 211 -1.25 -19.95 10.66
CA VAL A 211 -2.41 -19.46 11.42
C VAL A 211 -2.65 -20.34 12.64
N THR A 212 -3.11 -19.73 13.73
CA THR A 212 -3.28 -20.41 15.03
C THR A 212 -4.57 -21.24 15.12
N SER A 213 -5.55 -21.00 14.24
CA SER A 213 -6.80 -21.77 14.16
C SER A 213 -7.42 -21.66 12.77
N GLY A 214 -8.13 -22.70 12.33
CA GLY A 214 -8.80 -22.72 11.03
C GLY A 214 -7.84 -22.79 9.84
N ALA A 215 -6.72 -23.51 9.97
CA ALA A 215 -5.85 -23.80 8.83
C ALA A 215 -6.53 -24.76 7.85
N TYR A 216 -6.34 -24.54 6.56
CA TYR A 216 -6.90 -25.31 5.47
C TYR A 216 -5.92 -25.30 4.29
N ASN A 217 -6.16 -26.13 3.26
CA ASN A 217 -5.33 -26.12 2.06
C ASN A 217 -5.71 -24.91 1.21
N ARG A 218 -4.83 -23.91 1.14
CA ARG A 218 -5.11 -22.63 0.48
C ARG A 218 -4.68 -22.68 -0.98
N VAL A 219 -5.50 -22.11 -1.84
CA VAL A 219 -5.13 -21.82 -3.23
C VAL A 219 -5.06 -20.32 -3.37
N ILE A 220 -3.95 -19.83 -3.94
CA ILE A 220 -3.80 -18.41 -4.25
C ILE A 220 -3.68 -18.23 -5.75
N TYR A 221 -4.40 -17.26 -6.29
CA TYR A 221 -4.29 -16.88 -7.67
C TYR A 221 -4.41 -15.38 -7.84
N VAL A 222 -3.76 -14.91 -8.89
CA VAL A 222 -3.61 -13.51 -9.18
C VAL A 222 -4.11 -13.31 -10.59
N ARG A 223 -4.97 -12.31 -10.75
CA ARG A 223 -5.42 -11.81 -12.04
C ARG A 223 -5.00 -10.36 -12.18
N ARG A 224 -5.12 -9.87 -13.39
CA ARG A 224 -4.76 -8.52 -13.77
C ARG A 224 -5.73 -8.05 -14.84
N ASP A 225 -5.84 -6.75 -15.01
CA ASP A 225 -6.58 -6.12 -16.09
C ASP A 225 -8.04 -6.62 -16.08
N ASP A 226 -8.48 -7.36 -17.10
CA ASP A 226 -9.85 -7.88 -17.29
C ASP A 226 -10.35 -8.87 -16.21
N CYS A 227 -9.51 -9.21 -15.22
CA CYS A 227 -9.86 -10.10 -14.11
C CYS A 227 -10.34 -11.50 -14.57
N ALA A 228 -10.10 -11.88 -15.83
CA ALA A 228 -10.67 -13.07 -16.44
C ALA A 228 -9.68 -14.25 -16.42
N THR A 229 -8.39 -13.97 -16.61
CA THR A 229 -7.36 -15.00 -16.68
C THR A 229 -6.33 -14.86 -15.56
N ASP A 230 -5.98 -15.99 -14.95
CA ASP A 230 -4.90 -16.04 -13.96
C ASP A 230 -3.57 -15.70 -14.61
N VAL A 231 -2.94 -14.61 -14.15
CA VAL A 231 -1.54 -14.30 -14.49
C VAL A 231 -0.58 -15.21 -13.73
N ALA A 232 -1.02 -15.71 -12.57
CA ALA A 232 -0.37 -16.79 -11.84
C ALA A 232 -1.34 -17.43 -10.84
N CYS A 233 -1.10 -18.69 -10.53
CA CYS A 233 -1.90 -19.46 -9.59
C CYS A 233 -0.99 -20.50 -8.92
N SER A 234 -1.19 -20.76 -7.63
CA SER A 234 -0.47 -21.80 -6.89
C SER A 234 -1.30 -22.41 -5.76
N ASP A 235 -1.21 -23.73 -5.64
CA ASP A 235 -1.74 -24.55 -4.53
C ASP A 235 -0.59 -25.04 -3.62
N SER A 236 0.57 -25.38 -4.19
CA SER A 236 1.75 -25.75 -3.40
C SER A 236 3.06 -25.40 -4.12
N PRO A 237 3.91 -24.51 -3.54
CA PRO A 237 3.68 -23.75 -2.31
C PRO A 237 2.52 -22.75 -2.44
N GLU A 238 1.88 -22.36 -1.34
CA GLU A 238 0.75 -21.42 -1.31
C GLU A 238 1.23 -19.94 -1.47
N GLN A 239 2.06 -19.71 -2.49
CA GLN A 239 2.70 -18.44 -2.82
C GLN A 239 2.83 -18.31 -4.33
N VAL A 240 2.66 -17.09 -4.83
CA VAL A 240 2.89 -16.70 -6.22
C VAL A 240 3.95 -15.60 -6.25
N THR A 241 4.91 -15.71 -7.17
CA THR A 241 5.87 -14.64 -7.44
C THR A 241 5.94 -14.36 -8.94
N LEU A 242 5.62 -13.12 -9.31
CA LEU A 242 5.73 -12.58 -10.66
C LEU A 242 7.10 -11.91 -10.82
N SER A 243 7.83 -12.28 -11.87
CA SER A 243 9.05 -11.60 -12.28
C SER A 243 8.71 -10.53 -13.31
N ASN A 244 9.29 -9.33 -13.19
CA ASN A 244 9.04 -8.21 -14.12
C ASN A 244 7.54 -7.84 -14.19
N ALA A 245 6.89 -7.70 -13.03
CA ALA A 245 5.50 -7.24 -12.96
C ALA A 245 5.40 -5.79 -13.48
N ALA A 246 4.44 -5.52 -14.35
CA ALA A 246 4.23 -4.15 -14.85
C ALA A 246 3.57 -3.27 -13.78
N ALA A 247 3.45 -1.96 -14.06
CA ALA A 247 2.54 -1.10 -13.30
C ALA A 247 1.07 -1.51 -13.56
N GLY A 248 0.17 -1.06 -12.70
CA GLY A 248 -1.28 -1.28 -12.83
C GLY A 248 -1.87 -2.12 -11.70
N THR A 249 -3.15 -2.42 -11.84
CA THR A 249 -3.95 -3.12 -10.83
C THR A 249 -3.79 -4.63 -10.92
N TYR A 250 -3.60 -5.26 -9.76
CA TYR A 250 -3.69 -6.71 -9.60
C TYR A 250 -4.83 -7.08 -8.65
N PHE A 251 -5.49 -8.19 -8.96
CA PHE A 251 -6.51 -8.81 -8.12
C PHE A 251 -5.96 -10.11 -7.54
N VAL A 252 -6.07 -10.27 -6.23
CA VAL A 252 -5.52 -11.41 -5.49
C VAL A 252 -6.65 -12.16 -4.82
N PHE A 253 -6.74 -13.44 -5.12
CA PHE A 253 -7.79 -14.32 -4.62
C PHE A 253 -7.16 -15.32 -3.66
N VAL A 254 -7.72 -15.39 -2.45
CA VAL A 254 -7.42 -16.42 -1.46
C VAL A 254 -8.61 -17.35 -1.37
N ASP A 255 -8.38 -18.60 -1.74
CA ASP A 255 -9.39 -19.64 -1.87
C ASP A 255 -8.90 -20.92 -1.16
N GLY A 256 -9.72 -21.97 -1.11
CA GLY A 256 -9.38 -23.27 -0.59
C GLY A 256 -9.53 -24.40 -1.59
N ALA A 257 -8.72 -25.44 -1.45
CA ALA A 257 -8.86 -26.62 -2.27
C ALA A 257 -10.12 -27.42 -1.90
N GLY A 258 -10.91 -27.80 -2.90
CA GLY A 258 -12.13 -28.57 -2.70
C GLY A 258 -13.22 -27.70 -2.09
N THR A 259 -13.55 -27.92 -0.82
CA THR A 259 -14.55 -27.12 -0.07
C THR A 259 -13.95 -26.57 1.23
N ALA A 260 -12.63 -26.52 1.31
CA ALA A 260 -11.94 -26.17 2.54
C ALA A 260 -11.94 -24.65 2.73
N GLU A 261 -12.28 -24.18 3.93
CA GLU A 261 -12.30 -22.76 4.26
C GLU A 261 -11.64 -22.52 5.61
N GLY A 262 -11.23 -21.27 5.88
CA GLY A 262 -10.65 -20.92 7.15
C GLY A 262 -9.85 -19.62 7.15
N SER A 263 -9.05 -19.44 8.19
CA SER A 263 -8.28 -18.22 8.41
C SER A 263 -6.98 -18.22 7.60
N TYR A 264 -6.54 -17.05 7.18
CA TYR A 264 -5.27 -16.84 6.48
C TYR A 264 -4.62 -15.51 6.87
N VAL A 265 -3.34 -15.39 6.53
CA VAL A 265 -2.63 -14.12 6.45
C VAL A 265 -2.09 -14.02 5.03
N LEU A 266 -2.53 -13.01 4.29
CA LEU A 266 -2.02 -12.66 2.97
C LEU A 266 -0.87 -11.66 3.13
N GLY A 267 0.33 -12.05 2.74
CA GLY A 267 1.45 -11.14 2.60
C GLY A 267 1.58 -10.64 1.17
N VAL A 268 1.89 -9.36 1.05
CA VAL A 268 2.25 -8.71 -0.21
C VAL A 268 3.66 -8.17 -0.07
N SER A 269 4.52 -8.47 -1.04
CA SER A 269 5.87 -7.92 -1.08
C SER A 269 6.33 -7.71 -2.51
N GLY A 270 7.25 -6.77 -2.75
CA GLY A 270 7.81 -6.58 -4.07
C GLY A 270 8.97 -5.60 -4.11
N THR A 271 9.70 -5.62 -5.23
CA THR A 271 10.84 -4.74 -5.48
C THR A 271 10.58 -3.91 -6.73
N ILE A 272 10.42 -2.59 -6.57
CA ILE A 272 10.17 -1.64 -7.66
C ILE A 272 11.48 -1.40 -8.43
N ALA A 273 11.42 -1.38 -9.76
CA ALA A 273 12.58 -1.17 -10.61
C ALA A 273 13.15 0.25 -10.46
N ALA A 274 14.46 0.41 -10.68
CA ALA A 274 15.10 1.73 -10.68
C ALA A 274 14.49 2.63 -11.77
N GLY A 275 14.15 3.87 -11.42
CA GLY A 275 13.51 4.84 -12.30
C GLY A 275 12.02 4.60 -12.58
N ALA A 276 11.42 3.57 -11.98
CA ALA A 276 9.97 3.37 -12.05
C ALA A 276 9.25 4.21 -10.99
N ALA A 277 7.98 4.51 -11.25
CA ALA A 277 7.12 5.20 -10.31
C ALA A 277 6.93 4.38 -9.02
N CYS A 278 6.81 5.06 -7.89
CA CYS A 278 6.63 4.47 -6.58
C CYS A 278 5.68 5.32 -5.75
N ASP A 279 4.99 4.67 -4.81
CA ASP A 279 4.10 5.31 -3.84
C ASP A 279 4.78 5.30 -2.46
N PRO A 280 5.10 6.48 -1.88
CA PRO A 280 5.73 6.58 -0.56
C PRO A 280 4.95 5.90 0.57
N MET A 281 3.61 5.87 0.51
CA MET A 281 2.76 5.22 1.51
C MET A 281 2.90 3.70 1.46
N GLN A 282 2.98 3.10 0.27
CA GLN A 282 3.21 1.66 0.12
C GLN A 282 4.62 1.24 0.58
N ILE A 283 5.63 2.09 0.37
CA ILE A 283 6.97 1.89 0.93
C ILE A 283 6.92 1.96 2.47
N GLN A 284 6.24 2.97 3.02
CA GLN A 284 6.09 3.14 4.47
C GLN A 284 5.32 1.99 5.13
N ALA A 285 4.32 1.45 4.45
CA ALA A 285 3.57 0.28 4.88
C ALA A 285 4.35 -1.04 4.79
N GLY A 286 5.60 -0.99 4.31
CA GLY A 286 6.49 -2.13 4.13
C GLY A 286 6.04 -3.09 3.04
N MET A 287 5.10 -2.69 2.18
CA MET A 287 4.63 -3.53 1.08
C MET A 287 5.69 -3.65 0.01
N PHE A 288 6.32 -2.54 -0.37
CA PHE A 288 7.27 -2.50 -1.47
C PHE A 288 8.58 -1.83 -1.07
N ALA A 289 9.63 -2.10 -1.83
CA ALA A 289 10.92 -1.44 -1.69
C ALA A 289 11.48 -1.10 -3.08
N CYS A 290 12.16 0.03 -3.21
CA CYS A 290 12.92 0.32 -4.42
C CYS A 290 14.12 -0.64 -4.54
N ALA A 291 14.49 -1.00 -5.77
CA ALA A 291 15.61 -1.90 -6.02
C ALA A 291 16.94 -1.37 -5.46
N GLY A 292 17.71 -2.25 -4.83
CA GLY A 292 19.04 -1.91 -4.32
C GLY A 292 18.97 -1.03 -3.07
N ALA A 293 19.65 0.12 -3.11
CA ALA A 293 19.70 1.11 -2.03
C ALA A 293 19.00 2.42 -2.40
N LEU A 294 18.12 2.39 -3.41
CA LEU A 294 17.35 3.54 -3.88
C LEU A 294 16.21 3.84 -2.91
N ALA A 295 15.71 5.08 -2.93
CA ALA A 295 14.56 5.52 -2.17
C ALA A 295 13.44 5.98 -3.12
N CYS A 296 12.21 6.01 -2.62
CA CYS A 296 11.12 6.64 -3.34
C CYS A 296 11.20 8.15 -3.09
N VAL A 297 11.67 8.90 -4.08
CA VAL A 297 11.86 10.35 -4.02
C VAL A 297 11.15 10.96 -5.21
N ASP A 298 10.27 11.93 -4.97
CA ASP A 298 9.41 12.55 -5.99
C ASP A 298 8.63 11.48 -6.80
N ASN A 299 8.06 10.50 -6.09
CA ASN A 299 7.30 9.37 -6.66
C ASN A 299 8.08 8.52 -7.68
N VAL A 300 9.41 8.54 -7.63
CA VAL A 300 10.29 7.72 -8.48
C VAL A 300 11.35 7.02 -7.63
N CYS A 301 11.64 5.75 -7.94
CA CYS A 301 12.73 5.02 -7.30
C CYS A 301 14.10 5.48 -7.83
N GLN A 302 14.82 6.30 -7.06
CA GLN A 302 16.12 6.90 -7.45
C GLN A 302 17.11 7.09 -6.29
#